data_AF-A0A3L7A7W1-F1
#
_entry.id   AF-A0A3L7A7W1-F1
#
_cell.length_a   1.000
_cell.length_b   1.000
_cell.length_c   1.000
_cell.angle_alpha   90.00
_cell.angle_beta   90.00
_cell.angle_gamma   90.00
#
_symmetry.space_group_name_H-M   'P 1'
#
loop_
_entity.id
_entity.type
_entity.pdbx_description
1 polymer ?
#
loop_
_entity_poly.entity_id
_entity_poly.type
_entity_poly.pdbx_seq_one_letter_code
_entity_poly.pdbx_strand_id
1 'polypeptide(L)'
;MATAAVPGLAVRASGPLQLDGTGDFDSALLRTATDEDLVIRIPNTERAAGEQAIELIALQAMTAGIRSRLPFEVPTVVGQAANAPGRIVVSRYLPGFQVPAAYIPPGDGVATSIGGAIAAIHTLPASFVTEIGLPALTAAQCRNEALNVIERAASTRRLPAAIRQRWSDAANDDMLWQFQPVVVNGTLSAESFLITDHEVGPVVSGLIGWSGLRVSDPARDLHWLSAAPEAADDVFAAYRLACTRTPDRFIRQRALLHAELELARWLLHGLDTRNQEIVEDAVGLLDGLVDSVLGNLSEPINPATDPVLAVADVETLLTRTPKTVPSDAQIGMETDTYDFDEEEPVREETGPVPTLSDPESASETDGDAGAETDAPVRPEDEETREITPVDSNPDTQR
;
A
#
# COMPACT_ATOMS: atom_id res chain seq x y z
N MET A 1 18.65 12.26 24.97
CA MET A 1 17.66 11.40 24.29
C MET A 1 18.35 10.40 23.36
N ALA A 2 19.15 10.83 22.38
CA ALA A 2 19.84 9.92 21.46
C ALA A 2 20.76 8.89 22.16
N THR A 3 21.46 9.29 23.22
CA THR A 3 22.29 8.39 24.04
C THR A 3 21.52 7.30 24.79
N ALA A 4 20.22 7.51 25.02
CA ALA A 4 19.36 6.47 25.60
C ALA A 4 18.94 5.43 24.55
N ALA A 5 18.80 5.85 23.29
CA ALA A 5 18.45 4.97 22.17
C ALA A 5 19.66 4.20 21.60
N VAL A 6 20.86 4.79 21.67
CA VAL A 6 22.11 4.19 21.22
C VAL A 6 23.14 4.26 22.36
N PRO A 7 23.33 3.16 23.12
CA PRO A 7 24.31 3.11 24.20
C PRO A 7 25.72 3.44 23.68
N GLY A 8 26.43 4.32 24.38
CA GLY A 8 27.79 4.73 24.00
C GLY A 8 27.89 5.75 22.86
N LEU A 9 26.76 6.27 22.37
CA LEU A 9 26.75 7.32 21.34
C LEU A 9 27.42 8.61 21.85
N ALA A 10 28.52 9.01 21.22
CA ALA A 10 29.17 10.30 21.47
C ALA A 10 28.70 11.32 20.43
N VAL A 11 27.87 12.28 20.86
CA VAL A 11 27.36 13.37 20.00
C VAL A 11 28.31 14.57 20.10
N ARG A 12 28.82 15.03 18.96
CA ARG A 12 29.71 16.18 18.85
C ARG A 12 28.93 17.48 18.61
N ALA A 13 27.88 17.42 17.80
CA ALA A 13 27.02 18.55 17.49
C ALA A 13 25.60 18.08 17.21
N SER A 14 24.65 19.00 17.37
CA SER A 14 23.26 18.82 16.97
C SER A 14 22.78 20.07 16.23
N GLY A 15 21.93 19.88 15.23
CA GLY A 15 21.30 20.96 14.48
C GLY A 15 19.86 20.63 14.09
N PRO A 16 19.10 21.62 13.61
CA PRO A 16 17.78 21.38 13.09
C PRO A 16 17.87 20.42 11.89
N LEU A 17 16.93 19.47 11.82
CA LEU A 17 16.70 18.74 10.59
C LEU A 17 15.88 19.67 9.67
N GLN A 18 16.44 20.06 8.53
CA GLN A 18 15.83 21.00 7.60
C GLN A 18 14.63 20.43 6.80
N LEU A 19 14.19 19.20 7.11
CA LEU A 19 12.92 18.70 6.59
C LEU A 19 11.79 19.37 7.37
N ASP A 20 11.00 20.17 6.66
CA ASP A 20 9.79 20.80 7.17
C ASP A 20 8.77 19.73 7.60
N GLY A 21 8.87 19.27 8.84
CA GLY A 21 7.95 18.29 9.42
C GLY A 21 6.63 18.94 9.81
N THR A 22 5.54 18.18 9.65
CA THR A 22 4.14 18.51 10.03
C THR A 22 3.90 18.74 11.53
N GLY A 23 4.93 19.01 12.33
CA GLY A 23 4.86 19.12 13.80
C GLY A 23 4.61 17.80 14.53
N ASP A 24 4.38 16.71 13.79
CA ASP A 24 4.11 15.37 14.34
C ASP A 24 5.32 14.73 15.04
N PHE A 25 6.52 15.19 14.71
CA PHE A 25 7.78 14.68 15.26
C PHE A 25 8.67 15.82 15.74
N ASP A 26 9.28 15.66 16.91
CA ASP A 26 10.49 16.38 17.29
C ASP A 26 11.70 15.66 16.68
N SER A 27 12.42 16.36 15.80
CA SER A 27 13.48 15.78 14.99
C SER A 27 14.74 16.64 15.02
N ALA A 28 15.90 16.00 15.08
CA ALA A 28 17.18 16.70 15.04
C ALA A 28 18.22 15.91 14.24
N LEU A 29 19.12 16.64 13.59
CA LEU A 29 20.33 16.10 12.99
C LEU A 29 21.44 16.07 14.06
N LEU A 30 22.11 14.93 14.19
CA LEU A 30 23.17 14.70 15.16
C LEU A 30 24.44 14.34 14.41
N ARG A 31 25.54 15.02 14.72
CA ARG A 31 26.88 14.64 14.25
C ARG A 31 27.61 13.90 15.34
N THR A 32 28.05 12.69 15.05
CA THR A 32 28.79 11.84 15.99
C THR A 32 30.26 12.27 16.12
N ALA A 33 30.95 11.75 17.13
CA ALA A 33 32.40 11.96 17.28
C ALA A 33 33.23 11.32 16.15
N THR A 34 32.67 10.32 15.45
CA THR A 34 33.25 9.66 14.28
C THR A 34 32.87 10.32 12.95
N ASP A 35 32.26 11.51 13.00
CA ASP A 35 31.83 12.30 11.83
C ASP A 35 30.73 11.63 10.98
N GLU A 36 29.99 10.66 11.54
CA GLU A 36 28.75 10.16 10.95
C GLU A 36 27.57 11.08 11.34
N ASP A 37 26.64 11.29 10.39
CA ASP A 37 25.40 12.04 10.61
C ASP A 37 24.23 11.08 10.88
N LEU A 38 23.49 11.35 11.96
CA LEU A 38 22.35 10.58 12.42
C LEU A 38 21.13 11.49 12.56
N VAL A 39 19.94 10.92 12.38
CA VAL A 39 18.67 11.60 12.65
C VAL A 39 18.03 10.95 13.86
N ILE A 40 17.61 11.79 14.81
CA ILE A 40 16.71 11.38 15.90
C ILE A 40 15.29 11.84 15.58
N ARG A 41 14.31 10.96 15.76
CA ARG A 41 12.87 11.26 15.65
C ARG A 41 12.14 10.81 16.91
N ILE A 42 11.26 11.68 17.40
CA ILE A 42 10.42 11.44 18.57
C ILE A 42 8.99 11.84 18.20
N PRO A 43 8.00 10.93 18.28
CA PRO A 43 6.63 11.26 17.94
C PRO A 43 5.99 12.12 19.04
N ASN A 44 5.26 13.15 18.63
CA ASN A 44 4.55 14.07 19.54
C ASN A 44 3.08 13.66 19.76
N THR A 45 2.55 12.75 18.94
CA THR A 45 1.15 12.29 18.98
C THR A 45 1.07 10.76 18.97
N GLU A 46 -0.05 10.19 19.46
CA GLU A 46 -0.29 8.73 19.41
C GLU A 46 -0.35 8.21 17.96
N ARG A 47 -0.92 8.99 17.04
CA ARG A 47 -0.95 8.66 15.61
C ARG A 47 0.48 8.56 15.05
N ALA A 48 1.30 9.57 15.28
CA ALA A 48 2.70 9.58 14.84
C ALA A 48 3.50 8.43 15.48
N ALA A 49 3.21 8.10 16.75
CA ALA A 49 3.82 6.95 17.42
C ALA A 49 3.45 5.62 16.76
N GLY A 50 2.18 5.45 16.35
CA GLY A 50 1.71 4.29 15.60
C GLY A 50 2.37 4.17 14.23
N GLU A 51 2.42 5.27 13.46
CA GLU A 51 3.08 5.32 12.15
C GLU A 51 4.57 4.98 12.25
N GLN A 52 5.28 5.55 13.24
CA GLN A 52 6.69 5.25 13.46
C GLN A 52 6.91 3.79 13.87
N ALA A 53 5.98 3.19 14.63
CA ALA A 53 6.07 1.78 15.00
C ALA A 53 5.93 0.86 13.78
N ILE A 54 5.02 1.17 12.85
CA ILE A 54 4.86 0.42 11.60
C ILE A 54 6.09 0.63 10.69
N GLU A 55 6.58 1.87 10.58
CA GLU A 55 7.80 2.17 9.81
C GLU A 55 9.01 1.38 10.34
N LEU A 56 9.17 1.26 11.66
CA LEU A 56 10.23 0.44 12.25
C LEU A 56 10.16 -1.03 11.82
N ILE A 57 8.96 -1.62 11.83
CA ILE A 57 8.73 -3.01 11.40
C ILE A 57 9.11 -3.16 9.92
N ALA A 58 8.67 -2.22 9.07
CA ALA A 58 9.00 -2.20 7.65
C ALA A 58 10.52 -2.09 7.40
N LEU A 59 11.20 -1.17 8.08
CA LEU A 59 12.65 -0.95 7.95
C LEU A 59 13.48 -2.15 8.41
N GLN A 60 13.01 -2.88 9.44
CA GLN A 60 13.64 -4.11 9.93
C GLN A 60 13.48 -5.28 8.96
N ALA A 61 12.37 -5.35 8.23
CA ALA A 61 12.13 -6.39 7.22
C ALA A 61 12.93 -6.20 5.93
N MET A 62 13.34 -4.96 5.63
CA MET A 62 14.22 -4.67 4.51
C MET A 62 15.65 -5.12 4.83
N THR A 63 15.91 -6.42 4.67
CA THR A 63 17.24 -7.01 4.80
C THR A 63 18.21 -6.47 3.74
N ALA A 64 19.51 -6.72 3.90
CA ALA A 64 20.52 -6.32 2.92
C ALA A 64 20.20 -6.81 1.50
N GLY A 65 19.63 -8.02 1.35
CA GLY A 65 19.24 -8.56 0.04
C GLY A 65 17.98 -7.92 -0.56
N ILE A 66 17.09 -7.36 0.26
CA ILE A 66 15.98 -6.53 -0.23
C ILE A 66 16.52 -5.16 -0.65
N ARG A 67 17.33 -4.53 0.21
CA ARG A 67 17.92 -3.21 -0.05
C ARG A 67 18.80 -3.20 -1.30
N SER A 68 19.54 -4.27 -1.58
CA SER A 68 20.38 -4.37 -2.78
C SER A 68 19.60 -4.42 -4.11
N ARG A 69 18.26 -4.55 -4.06
CA ARG A 69 17.39 -4.49 -5.24
C ARG A 69 16.86 -3.10 -5.53
N LEU A 70 17.07 -2.14 -4.61
CA LEU A 70 16.60 -0.77 -4.77
C LEU A 70 17.75 0.10 -5.33
N PRO A 71 17.47 0.99 -6.31
CA PRO A 71 18.47 1.88 -6.89
C PRO A 71 18.75 3.11 -6.01
N PHE A 72 18.26 3.11 -4.77
CA PHE A 72 18.35 4.22 -3.82
C PHE A 72 18.49 3.69 -2.39
N GLU A 73 18.92 4.55 -1.47
CA GLU A 73 19.08 4.22 -0.07
C GLU A 73 17.76 4.26 0.71
N VAL A 74 17.67 3.42 1.73
CA VAL A 74 16.54 3.34 2.65
C VAL A 74 17.05 3.62 4.07
N PRO A 75 16.27 4.31 4.94
CA PRO A 75 16.68 4.58 6.30
C PRO A 75 17.18 3.32 7.03
N THR A 76 18.29 3.47 7.74
CA THR A 76 18.87 2.40 8.57
C THR A 76 18.77 2.80 10.02
N VAL A 77 17.98 2.04 10.79
CA VAL A 77 17.81 2.27 12.23
C VAL A 77 19.07 1.82 12.97
N VAL A 78 19.65 2.73 13.73
CA VAL A 78 20.86 2.51 14.55
C VAL A 78 20.48 2.13 15.98
N GLY A 79 19.40 2.70 16.51
CA GLY A 79 18.91 2.36 17.84
C GLY A 79 17.54 2.94 18.15
N GLN A 80 16.97 2.48 19.26
CA GLN A 80 15.65 2.90 19.73
C GLN A 80 15.56 2.85 21.26
N ALA A 81 14.76 3.73 21.84
CA ALA A 81 14.43 3.71 23.27
C ALA A 81 12.95 3.99 23.50
N ALA A 82 12.40 3.49 24.60
CA ALA A 82 11.02 3.80 25.00
C ALA A 82 10.89 5.29 25.34
N ASN A 83 9.83 5.95 24.85
CA ASN A 83 9.50 7.33 25.16
C ASN A 83 8.04 7.62 24.83
N ALA A 84 7.18 7.81 25.84
CA ALA A 84 5.77 8.13 25.61
C ALA A 84 5.61 9.36 24.70
N PRO A 85 4.67 9.36 23.72
CA PRO A 85 3.66 8.34 23.44
C PRO A 85 4.16 7.11 22.65
N GLY A 86 5.42 7.06 22.22
CA GLY A 86 5.97 5.96 21.41
C GLY A 86 7.41 5.58 21.76
N ARG A 87 8.31 5.78 20.81
CA ARG A 87 9.74 5.47 20.94
C ARG A 87 10.59 6.59 20.35
N ILE A 88 11.76 6.81 20.94
CA ILE A 88 12.84 7.55 20.28
C ILE A 88 13.46 6.60 19.26
N VAL A 89 13.59 7.04 18.03
CA VAL A 89 14.29 6.29 16.97
C VAL A 89 15.47 7.11 16.48
N VAL A 90 16.63 6.45 16.40
CA VAL A 90 17.84 7.03 15.82
C VAL A 90 18.18 6.24 14.57
N SER A 91 18.25 6.91 13.43
CA SER A 91 18.61 6.33 12.14
C SER A 91 19.79 7.07 11.51
N ARG A 92 20.42 6.45 10.52
CA ARG A 92 21.40 7.15 9.67
C ARG A 92 20.72 8.27 8.89
N TYR A 93 21.39 9.40 8.76
CA TYR A 93 20.96 10.48 7.89
C TYR A 93 21.15 10.07 6.42
N LEU A 94 20.12 10.30 5.61
CA LEU A 94 20.21 10.14 4.17
C LEU A 94 20.37 11.53 3.54
N PRO A 95 21.46 11.79 2.78
CA PRO A 95 21.66 13.08 2.14
C PRO A 95 20.74 13.25 0.92
N GLY A 96 20.27 14.48 0.74
CA GLY A 96 19.48 14.87 -0.42
C GLY A 96 18.55 16.04 -0.10
N PHE A 97 17.86 16.53 -1.11
CA PHE A 97 16.79 17.49 -1.00
C PHE A 97 15.50 16.92 -1.57
N GLN A 98 14.35 17.45 -1.15
CA GLN A 98 13.04 17.10 -1.68
C GLN A 98 12.61 18.19 -2.68
N VAL A 99 11.83 17.81 -3.68
CA VAL A 99 11.23 18.76 -4.63
C VAL A 99 9.72 18.64 -4.50
N PRO A 100 8.99 19.74 -4.20
CA PRO A 100 7.54 19.70 -4.17
C PRO A 100 6.96 19.23 -5.50
N ALA A 101 5.84 18.50 -5.46
CA ALA A 101 5.24 17.85 -6.63
C ALA A 101 5.11 18.78 -7.85
N ALA A 102 4.63 20.00 -7.63
CA ALA A 102 4.41 21.01 -8.67
C ALA A 102 5.68 21.53 -9.35
N TYR A 103 6.86 21.29 -8.77
CA TYR A 103 8.15 21.78 -9.27
C TYR A 103 9.06 20.66 -9.78
N ILE A 104 8.57 19.43 -9.86
CA ILE A 104 9.34 18.34 -10.47
C ILE A 104 9.43 18.61 -11.98
N PRO A 105 10.63 18.75 -12.54
CA PRO A 105 10.79 19.06 -13.96
C PRO A 105 10.42 17.85 -14.82
N PRO A 106 9.82 18.07 -16.01
CA PRO A 106 9.60 17.01 -17.00
C PRO A 106 10.92 16.53 -17.63
N GLY A 107 10.84 15.39 -18.31
CA GLY A 107 11.88 14.81 -19.14
C GLY A 107 12.87 13.89 -18.41
N ASP A 108 14.04 13.74 -19.03
CA ASP A 108 15.13 12.94 -18.50
C ASP A 108 15.67 13.55 -17.20
N GLY A 109 16.01 12.72 -16.21
CA GLY A 109 16.49 13.15 -14.90
C GLY A 109 15.55 12.73 -13.77
N VAL A 110 15.11 13.68 -12.95
CA VAL A 110 14.34 13.40 -11.71
C VAL A 110 13.04 12.64 -11.99
N ALA A 111 12.22 13.08 -12.95
CA ALA A 111 10.96 12.40 -13.27
C ALA A 111 11.19 10.94 -13.70
N THR A 112 12.17 10.72 -14.58
CA THR A 112 12.56 9.37 -15.02
C THR A 112 13.10 8.52 -13.86
N SER A 113 13.93 9.12 -13.00
CA SER A 113 14.50 8.46 -11.82
C SER A 113 13.43 8.05 -10.80
N ILE A 114 12.43 8.91 -10.58
CA ILE A 114 11.25 8.61 -9.73
C ILE A 114 10.46 7.42 -10.30
N GLY A 115 10.16 7.42 -11.60
CA GLY A 115 9.43 6.31 -12.23
C GLY A 115 10.18 4.98 -12.08
N GLY A 116 11.51 5.00 -12.28
CA GLY A 116 12.37 3.84 -12.05
C GLY A 116 12.43 3.39 -10.57
N ALA A 117 12.47 4.34 -9.64
CA ALA A 117 12.46 4.06 -8.21
C ALA A 117 11.15 3.36 -7.77
N ILE A 118 10.00 3.86 -8.20
CA ILE A 118 8.69 3.24 -7.90
C ILE A 118 8.62 1.83 -8.51
N ALA A 119 9.07 1.65 -9.76
CA ALA A 119 9.10 0.34 -10.41
C ALA A 119 10.00 -0.67 -9.67
N ALA A 120 11.11 -0.21 -9.09
CA ALA A 120 12.00 -1.05 -8.29
C ALA A 120 11.32 -1.55 -7.01
N ILE A 121 10.56 -0.69 -6.31
CA ILE A 121 9.75 -1.08 -5.14
C ILE A 121 8.73 -2.15 -5.54
N HIS A 122 8.01 -1.91 -6.64
CA HIS A 122 6.97 -2.82 -7.15
C HIS A 122 7.54 -4.17 -7.63
N THR A 123 8.84 -4.26 -7.87
CA THR A 123 9.52 -5.50 -8.28
C THR A 123 10.00 -6.33 -7.08
N LEU A 124 9.99 -5.78 -5.86
CA LEU A 124 10.38 -6.53 -4.67
C LEU A 124 9.49 -7.78 -4.46
N PRO A 125 10.02 -8.88 -3.90
CA PRO A 125 9.24 -10.09 -3.67
C PRO A 125 8.12 -9.86 -2.65
N ALA A 126 6.88 -10.25 -2.94
CA ALA A 126 5.78 -10.12 -1.96
C ALA A 126 6.04 -10.88 -0.63
N SER A 127 6.86 -11.94 -0.67
CA SER A 127 7.11 -12.80 0.49
C SER A 127 7.70 -12.04 1.69
N PHE A 128 8.58 -11.07 1.47
CA PHE A 128 9.20 -10.34 2.59
C PHE A 128 8.21 -9.44 3.34
N VAL A 129 7.12 -9.03 2.68
CA VAL A 129 6.03 -8.28 3.32
C VAL A 129 5.13 -9.23 4.11
N THR A 130 4.75 -10.37 3.51
CA THR A 130 3.85 -11.35 4.15
C THR A 130 4.51 -12.07 5.33
N GLU A 131 5.80 -12.38 5.26
CA GLU A 131 6.54 -13.11 6.31
C GLU A 131 6.60 -12.34 7.63
N ILE A 132 6.57 -11.00 7.58
CA ILE A 132 6.57 -10.15 8.77
C ILE A 132 5.16 -9.70 9.20
N GLY A 133 4.12 -10.24 8.56
CA GLY A 133 2.72 -9.95 8.90
C GLY A 133 2.22 -8.58 8.47
N LEU A 134 2.90 -7.89 7.54
CA LEU A 134 2.36 -6.66 6.95
C LEU A 134 1.17 -6.97 6.04
N PRO A 135 0.26 -6.00 5.82
CA PRO A 135 -0.92 -6.22 5.02
C PRO A 135 -0.57 -6.69 3.61
N ALA A 136 -1.27 -7.73 3.14
CA ALA A 136 -1.19 -8.18 1.76
C ALA A 136 -2.59 -8.34 1.19
N LEU A 137 -2.94 -7.47 0.25
CA LEU A 137 -4.24 -7.42 -0.37
C LEU A 137 -4.23 -8.02 -1.78
N THR A 138 -5.31 -8.73 -2.08
CA THR A 138 -5.73 -9.05 -3.43
C THR A 138 -6.37 -7.83 -4.11
N ALA A 139 -6.47 -7.84 -5.44
CA ALA A 139 -7.13 -6.76 -6.18
C ALA A 139 -8.59 -6.55 -5.75
N ALA A 140 -9.31 -7.64 -5.45
CA ALA A 140 -10.67 -7.58 -4.90
C ALA A 140 -10.72 -6.92 -3.51
N GLN A 141 -9.73 -7.18 -2.65
CA GLN A 141 -9.64 -6.50 -1.34
C GLN A 141 -9.29 -5.02 -1.50
N CYS A 142 -8.41 -4.65 -2.45
CA CYS A 142 -8.15 -3.24 -2.77
C CYS A 142 -9.43 -2.52 -3.23
N ARG A 143 -10.23 -3.18 -4.09
CA ARG A 143 -11.55 -2.67 -4.52
C ARG A 143 -12.48 -2.46 -3.33
N ASN A 144 -12.54 -3.43 -2.43
CA ASN A 144 -13.37 -3.34 -1.22
C ASN A 144 -12.88 -2.23 -0.28
N GLU A 145 -11.57 -2.01 -0.12
CA GLU A 145 -11.03 -0.88 0.64
C GLU A 145 -11.49 0.47 0.03
N ALA A 146 -11.44 0.61 -1.29
CA ALA A 146 -11.93 1.81 -1.98
C ALA A 146 -13.44 2.01 -1.77
N LEU A 147 -14.25 0.96 -1.96
CA LEU A 147 -15.69 0.99 -1.71
C LEU A 147 -16.01 1.42 -0.27
N ASN A 148 -15.31 0.86 0.72
CA ASN A 148 -15.49 1.23 2.12
C ASN A 148 -15.20 2.71 2.39
N VAL A 149 -14.16 3.29 1.76
CA VAL A 149 -13.87 4.72 1.89
C VAL A 149 -15.01 5.55 1.28
N ILE A 150 -15.49 5.17 0.09
CA ILE A 150 -16.59 5.86 -0.60
C ILE A 150 -17.86 5.82 0.25
N GLU A 151 -18.24 4.66 0.79
CA GLU A 151 -19.43 4.48 1.62
C GLU A 151 -19.33 5.26 2.94
N ARG A 152 -18.18 5.20 3.62
CA ARG A 152 -17.94 6.00 4.83
C ARG A 152 -18.08 7.48 4.53
N ALA A 153 -17.43 7.99 3.48
CA ALA A 153 -17.52 9.39 3.09
C ALA A 153 -18.95 9.79 2.71
N ALA A 154 -19.68 8.94 1.98
CA ALA A 154 -21.08 9.17 1.63
C ALA A 154 -22.00 9.23 2.86
N SER A 155 -21.74 8.42 3.90
CA SER A 155 -22.51 8.40 5.15
C SER A 155 -22.47 9.73 5.91
N THR A 156 -21.42 10.54 5.69
CA THR A 156 -21.26 11.88 6.30
C THR A 156 -22.26 12.90 5.75
N ARG A 157 -22.87 12.62 4.59
CA ARG A 157 -23.71 13.55 3.81
C ARG A 157 -23.01 14.85 3.37
N ARG A 158 -21.68 14.89 3.40
CA ARG A 158 -20.86 16.02 2.94
C ARG A 158 -20.19 15.75 1.58
N LEU A 159 -20.27 14.51 1.08
CA LEU A 159 -19.75 14.14 -0.23
C LEU A 159 -20.73 14.58 -1.35
N PRO A 160 -20.31 15.40 -2.33
CA PRO A 160 -21.15 15.77 -3.46
C PRO A 160 -21.64 14.56 -4.26
N ALA A 161 -22.91 14.59 -4.69
CA ALA A 161 -23.55 13.44 -5.35
C ALA A 161 -22.86 13.04 -6.67
N ALA A 162 -22.35 14.01 -7.43
CA ALA A 162 -21.64 13.77 -8.69
C ALA A 162 -20.33 12.99 -8.46
N ILE A 163 -19.56 13.37 -7.45
CA ILE A 163 -18.31 12.70 -7.06
C ILE A 163 -18.60 11.30 -6.55
N ARG A 164 -19.62 11.15 -5.68
CA ARG A 164 -20.05 9.82 -5.21
C ARG A 164 -20.40 8.89 -6.37
N GLN A 165 -21.15 9.37 -7.36
CA GLN A 165 -21.54 8.56 -8.52
C GLN A 165 -20.30 8.16 -9.31
N ARG A 166 -19.43 9.12 -9.66
CA ARG A 166 -18.17 8.88 -10.38
C ARG A 166 -17.29 7.83 -9.71
N TRP A 167 -17.08 7.94 -8.40
CA TRP A 167 -16.28 6.97 -7.64
C TRP A 167 -16.95 5.61 -7.55
N SER A 168 -18.28 5.58 -7.39
CA SER A 168 -19.02 4.32 -7.35
C SER A 168 -18.97 3.60 -8.69
N ASP A 169 -19.07 4.32 -9.81
CA ASP A 169 -18.96 3.73 -11.15
C ASP A 169 -17.57 3.13 -11.36
N ALA A 170 -16.50 3.84 -10.97
CA ALA A 170 -15.13 3.34 -11.02
C ALA A 170 -14.87 2.16 -10.09
N ALA A 171 -15.37 2.23 -8.86
CA ALA A 171 -15.27 1.12 -7.93
C ALA A 171 -16.07 -0.11 -8.38
N ASN A 172 -17.06 0.06 -9.28
CA ASN A 172 -17.86 -1.03 -9.83
C ASN A 172 -17.39 -1.56 -11.19
N ASP A 173 -16.42 -0.91 -11.84
CA ASP A 173 -15.88 -1.36 -13.12
C ASP A 173 -14.88 -2.51 -12.94
N ASP A 174 -15.29 -3.73 -13.31
CA ASP A 174 -14.45 -4.92 -13.19
C ASP A 174 -13.13 -4.83 -13.98
N MET A 175 -13.08 -4.09 -15.10
CA MET A 175 -11.85 -3.95 -15.89
C MET A 175 -10.82 -3.10 -15.16
N LEU A 176 -11.27 -2.07 -14.44
CA LEU A 176 -10.39 -1.18 -13.68
C LEU A 176 -9.60 -1.94 -12.61
N TRP A 177 -10.25 -2.91 -11.95
CA TRP A 177 -9.70 -3.70 -10.84
C TRP A 177 -9.01 -5.00 -11.27
N GLN A 178 -8.85 -5.26 -12.57
CA GLN A 178 -8.07 -6.39 -13.09
C GLN A 178 -6.57 -6.04 -13.15
N PHE A 179 -5.91 -6.10 -11.99
CA PHE A 179 -4.46 -5.90 -11.89
C PHE A 179 -3.81 -6.96 -10.99
N GLN A 180 -2.48 -7.04 -11.08
CA GLN A 180 -1.67 -7.86 -10.19
C GLN A 180 -1.18 -7.02 -9.01
N PRO A 181 -1.56 -7.35 -7.75
CA PRO A 181 -1.02 -6.67 -6.58
C PRO A 181 0.50 -6.85 -6.46
N VAL A 182 1.18 -5.81 -5.97
CA VAL A 182 2.63 -5.76 -5.79
C VAL A 182 2.99 -5.16 -4.44
N VAL A 183 4.25 -5.28 -4.05
CA VAL A 183 4.79 -4.51 -2.92
C VAL A 183 4.72 -3.03 -3.27
N VAL A 184 4.07 -2.24 -2.42
CA VAL A 184 3.97 -0.78 -2.53
C VAL A 184 4.50 -0.15 -1.25
N ASN A 185 5.10 1.04 -1.35
CA ASN A 185 5.40 1.84 -0.16
C ASN A 185 4.11 2.31 0.51
N GLY A 186 3.06 2.61 -0.25
CA GLY A 186 1.70 2.83 0.22
C GLY A 186 1.41 4.20 0.81
N THR A 187 2.42 5.05 1.00
CA THR A 187 2.31 6.43 1.49
C THR A 187 3.18 7.38 0.68
N LEU A 188 3.51 7.04 -0.56
CA LEU A 188 4.38 7.87 -1.38
C LEU A 188 3.77 9.22 -1.71
N SER A 189 4.61 10.23 -1.55
CA SER A 189 4.39 11.60 -2.02
C SER A 189 5.69 12.12 -2.64
N ALA A 190 5.64 13.30 -3.26
CA ALA A 190 6.86 13.96 -3.76
C ALA A 190 7.92 14.15 -2.66
N GLU A 191 7.49 14.36 -1.41
CA GLU A 191 8.37 14.51 -0.25
C GLU A 191 9.00 13.17 0.20
N SER A 192 8.53 12.04 -0.30
CA SER A 192 9.17 10.76 0.05
C SER A 192 10.53 10.58 -0.63
N PHE A 193 10.79 11.29 -1.72
CA PHE A 193 12.00 11.14 -2.54
C PHE A 193 13.08 12.13 -2.11
N LEU A 194 14.27 11.60 -1.81
CA LEU A 194 15.49 12.37 -1.62
C LEU A 194 16.27 12.40 -2.93
N ILE A 195 16.61 13.60 -3.39
CA ILE A 195 17.30 13.84 -4.65
C ILE A 195 18.71 14.38 -4.36
N THR A 196 19.69 13.90 -5.12
CA THR A 196 21.05 14.45 -5.11
C THR A 196 21.51 14.71 -6.54
N ASP A 197 22.41 15.69 -6.69
CA ASP A 197 23.10 15.90 -7.95
C ASP A 197 24.10 14.77 -8.21
N HIS A 198 23.89 14.05 -9.31
CA HIS A 198 24.82 13.03 -9.81
C HIS A 198 25.46 13.53 -11.12
N GLU A 199 26.57 12.91 -11.55
CA GLU A 199 27.25 13.26 -12.81
C GLU A 199 26.33 13.21 -14.05
N VAL A 200 25.27 12.41 -13.99
CA VAL A 200 24.28 12.22 -15.08
C VAL A 200 23.05 13.13 -14.92
N GLY A 201 23.04 14.00 -13.91
CA GLY A 201 21.92 14.86 -13.53
C GLY A 201 21.34 14.52 -12.15
N PRO A 202 20.35 15.28 -11.68
CA PRO A 202 19.71 15.02 -10.39
C PRO A 202 18.91 13.71 -10.43
N VAL A 203 19.14 12.84 -9.46
CA VAL A 203 18.52 11.50 -9.37
C VAL A 203 18.06 11.22 -7.95
N VAL A 204 17.11 10.29 -7.81
CA VAL A 204 16.66 9.78 -6.52
C VAL A 204 17.81 9.00 -5.87
N SER A 205 18.31 9.52 -4.74
CA SER A 205 19.37 8.89 -3.94
C SER A 205 18.81 8.12 -2.75
N GLY A 206 17.62 8.47 -2.27
CA GLY A 206 17.02 7.85 -1.11
C GLY A 206 15.50 7.96 -1.09
N LEU A 207 14.88 7.11 -0.27
CA LEU A 207 13.42 7.12 -0.07
C LEU A 207 13.09 6.99 1.42
N ILE A 208 12.27 7.90 1.93
CA ILE A 208 11.78 7.93 3.32
C ILE A 208 10.27 7.65 3.39
N GLY A 209 9.73 7.47 4.59
CA GLY A 209 8.29 7.30 4.79
C GLY A 209 7.80 5.88 4.46
N TRP A 210 8.28 4.88 5.21
CA TRP A 210 7.97 3.45 4.96
C TRP A 210 6.84 2.89 5.83
N SER A 211 6.07 3.75 6.49
CA SER A 211 4.95 3.34 7.37
C SER A 211 3.79 2.70 6.61
N GLY A 212 3.65 2.95 5.31
CA GLY A 212 2.58 2.39 4.47
C GLY A 212 2.85 1.01 3.86
N LEU A 213 4.04 0.42 4.09
CA LEU A 213 4.54 -0.73 3.34
C LEU A 213 3.55 -1.91 3.38
N ARG A 214 3.12 -2.37 2.20
CA ARG A 214 2.15 -3.46 2.06
C ARG A 214 2.20 -4.09 0.67
N VAL A 215 1.52 -5.22 0.46
CA VAL A 215 1.16 -5.69 -0.87
C VAL A 215 -0.22 -5.14 -1.22
N SER A 216 -0.34 -4.39 -2.31
CA SER A 216 -1.58 -3.71 -2.71
C SER A 216 -1.55 -3.29 -4.19
N ASP A 217 -2.46 -2.40 -4.58
CA ASP A 217 -2.55 -1.80 -5.91
C ASP A 217 -1.34 -0.90 -6.21
N PRO A 218 -0.56 -1.16 -7.29
CA PRO A 218 0.57 -0.30 -7.67
C PRO A 218 0.18 1.15 -7.94
N ALA A 219 -1.08 1.41 -8.31
CA ALA A 219 -1.56 2.77 -8.55
C ALA A 219 -1.52 3.64 -7.28
N ARG A 220 -1.49 3.03 -6.09
CA ARG A 220 -1.41 3.71 -4.80
C ARG A 220 -0.09 4.43 -4.56
N ASP A 221 0.97 4.10 -5.29
CA ASP A 221 2.26 4.80 -5.19
C ASP A 221 2.41 5.91 -6.25
N LEU A 222 1.41 6.06 -7.13
CA LEU A 222 1.40 6.98 -8.27
C LEU A 222 0.32 8.06 -8.17
N HIS A 223 -0.59 7.98 -7.18
CA HIS A 223 -1.72 8.90 -7.05
C HIS A 223 -1.31 10.37 -6.88
N TRP A 224 -0.21 10.63 -6.18
CA TRP A 224 0.28 11.99 -5.93
C TRP A 224 0.71 12.73 -7.20
N LEU A 225 0.88 12.03 -8.34
CA LEU A 225 1.22 12.63 -9.63
C LEU A 225 0.13 13.59 -10.15
N SER A 226 -1.09 13.53 -9.62
CA SER A 226 -2.11 14.55 -9.90
C SER A 226 -1.67 15.96 -9.46
N ALA A 227 -0.75 16.05 -8.49
CA ALA A 227 -0.14 17.30 -8.04
C ALA A 227 1.18 17.64 -8.77
N ALA A 228 1.62 16.81 -9.71
CA ALA A 228 2.84 16.99 -10.51
C ALA A 228 2.55 16.91 -12.03
N PRO A 229 1.64 17.76 -12.57
CA PRO A 229 1.13 17.60 -13.94
C PRO A 229 2.21 17.69 -15.01
N GLU A 230 3.27 18.49 -14.80
CA GLU A 230 4.36 18.61 -15.77
C GLU A 230 5.19 17.31 -15.86
N ALA A 231 5.48 16.67 -14.72
CA ALA A 231 6.32 15.47 -14.67
C ALA A 231 5.54 14.15 -14.82
N ALA A 232 4.21 14.16 -14.65
CA ALA A 232 3.39 12.96 -14.55
C ALA A 232 3.62 12.01 -15.74
N ASP A 233 3.62 12.53 -16.96
CA ASP A 233 3.77 11.70 -18.16
C ASP A 233 5.10 10.98 -18.24
N ASP A 234 6.19 11.66 -17.89
CA ASP A 234 7.53 11.10 -17.89
C ASP A 234 7.72 10.08 -16.76
N VAL A 235 7.16 10.35 -15.57
CA VAL A 235 7.17 9.38 -14.45
C VAL A 235 6.43 8.10 -14.86
N PHE A 236 5.23 8.20 -15.42
CA PHE A 236 4.47 7.04 -15.89
C PHE A 236 5.18 6.33 -17.06
N ALA A 237 5.84 7.06 -17.96
CA ALA A 237 6.61 6.47 -19.06
C ALA A 237 7.80 5.67 -18.53
N ALA A 238 8.59 6.27 -17.63
CA ALA A 238 9.74 5.62 -17.00
C ALA A 238 9.33 4.43 -16.13
N TYR A 239 8.25 4.56 -15.36
CA TYR A 239 7.68 3.46 -14.57
C TYR A 239 7.31 2.27 -15.46
N ARG A 240 6.60 2.49 -16.57
CA ARG A 240 6.24 1.43 -17.52
C ARG A 240 7.46 0.79 -18.17
N LEU A 241 8.48 1.59 -18.50
CA LEU A 241 9.71 1.09 -19.12
C LEU A 241 10.52 0.22 -18.16
N ALA A 242 10.56 0.58 -16.88
CA ALA A 242 11.27 -0.15 -15.84
C ALA A 242 10.51 -1.39 -15.33
N CYS A 243 9.19 -1.45 -15.53
CA CYS A 243 8.38 -2.61 -15.16
C CYS A 243 8.74 -3.84 -15.99
N THR A 244 9.05 -4.94 -15.31
CA THR A 244 9.36 -6.24 -15.93
C THR A 244 8.13 -7.10 -16.19
N ARG A 245 6.96 -6.69 -15.69
CA ARG A 245 5.68 -7.42 -15.78
C ARG A 245 4.79 -6.85 -16.89
N THR A 246 3.69 -7.55 -17.17
CA THR A 246 2.64 -7.07 -18.08
C THR A 246 2.19 -5.67 -17.64
N PRO A 247 2.21 -4.68 -18.55
CA PRO A 247 1.85 -3.32 -18.21
C PRO A 247 0.37 -3.24 -17.86
N ASP A 248 0.09 -2.60 -16.73
CA ASP A 248 -1.26 -2.31 -16.29
C ASP A 248 -1.83 -1.15 -17.11
N ARG A 249 -2.86 -1.45 -17.90
CA ARG A 249 -3.48 -0.49 -18.83
C ARG A 249 -4.27 0.61 -18.11
N PHE A 250 -4.71 0.35 -16.88
CA PHE A 250 -5.60 1.24 -16.14
C PHE A 250 -4.95 1.86 -14.89
N ILE A 251 -3.62 1.77 -14.77
CA ILE A 251 -2.90 2.30 -13.62
C ILE A 251 -3.07 3.80 -13.42
N ARG A 252 -3.16 4.58 -14.51
CA ARG A 252 -3.38 6.03 -14.45
C ARG A 252 -4.76 6.36 -13.90
N GLN A 253 -5.77 5.67 -14.41
CA GLN A 253 -7.15 5.80 -13.96
C GLN A 253 -7.31 5.43 -12.48
N ARG A 254 -6.70 4.32 -12.05
CA ARG A 254 -6.69 3.95 -10.63
C ARG A 254 -5.89 4.93 -9.78
N ALA A 255 -4.78 5.47 -10.28
CA ALA A 255 -3.99 6.46 -9.55
C ALA A 255 -4.81 7.75 -9.35
N LEU A 256 -5.53 8.19 -10.38
CA LEU A 256 -6.48 9.30 -10.29
C LEU A 256 -7.60 9.01 -9.28
N LEU A 257 -8.20 7.82 -9.32
CA LEU A 257 -9.20 7.42 -8.32
C LEU A 257 -8.62 7.48 -6.90
N HIS A 258 -7.43 6.94 -6.66
CA HIS A 258 -6.78 7.00 -5.34
C HIS A 258 -6.50 8.45 -4.90
N ALA A 259 -6.13 9.34 -5.83
CA ALA A 259 -5.90 10.75 -5.56
C ALA A 259 -7.20 11.45 -5.15
N GLU A 260 -8.29 11.21 -5.88
CA GLU A 260 -9.61 11.74 -5.52
C GLU A 260 -10.08 11.16 -4.16
N LEU A 261 -9.81 9.88 -3.87
CA LEU A 261 -10.13 9.26 -2.59
C LEU A 261 -9.30 9.80 -1.41
N GLU A 262 -8.12 10.40 -1.63
CA GLU A 262 -7.39 11.06 -0.53
C GLU A 262 -8.19 12.23 0.04
N LEU A 263 -8.98 12.94 -0.78
CA LEU A 263 -9.87 14.00 -0.30
C LEU A 263 -10.94 13.43 0.64
N ALA A 264 -11.47 12.25 0.33
CA ALA A 264 -12.41 11.55 1.20
C ALA A 264 -11.75 11.11 2.53
N ARG A 265 -10.52 10.60 2.48
CA ARG A 265 -9.76 10.24 3.69
C ARG A 265 -9.47 11.47 4.54
N TRP A 266 -9.16 12.61 3.92
CA TRP A 266 -8.96 13.88 4.61
C TRP A 266 -10.23 14.39 5.31
N LEU A 267 -11.38 14.33 4.62
CA LEU A 267 -12.68 14.64 5.22
C LEU A 267 -12.98 13.73 6.42
N LEU A 268 -12.80 12.42 6.27
CA LEU A 268 -13.03 11.45 7.33
C LEU A 268 -12.09 11.68 8.51
N HIS A 269 -10.83 12.03 8.25
CA HIS A 269 -9.86 12.38 9.28
C HIS A 269 -10.29 13.62 10.08
N GLY A 270 -10.75 14.68 9.43
CA GLY A 270 -11.28 15.87 10.10
C GLY A 270 -12.46 15.55 11.02
N LEU A 271 -13.35 14.66 10.57
CA LEU A 271 -14.48 14.22 11.38
C LEU A 271 -14.06 13.34 12.57
N ASP A 272 -13.17 12.37 12.34
CA ASP A 272 -12.67 11.45 13.37
C ASP A 272 -11.88 12.22 14.46
N THR A 273 -11.14 13.27 14.08
CA THR A 273 -10.40 14.15 15.00
C THR A 273 -11.21 15.32 15.55
N ARG A 274 -12.46 15.49 15.09
CA ARG A 274 -13.35 16.63 15.43
C ARG A 274 -12.70 17.98 15.14
N ASN A 275 -11.87 18.06 14.10
CA ASN A 275 -11.23 19.29 13.67
C ASN A 275 -12.05 19.94 12.54
N GLN A 276 -12.76 21.01 12.87
CA GLN A 276 -13.65 21.70 11.94
C GLN A 276 -12.89 22.39 10.79
N GLU A 277 -11.65 22.86 11.03
CA GLU A 277 -10.82 23.48 9.99
C GLU A 277 -10.47 22.45 8.89
N ILE A 278 -10.12 21.22 9.30
CA ILE A 278 -9.85 20.11 8.38
C ILE A 278 -11.11 19.73 7.60
N VAL A 279 -12.27 19.71 8.26
CA VAL A 279 -13.54 19.38 7.60
C VAL A 279 -13.89 20.43 6.55
N GLU A 280 -13.72 21.71 6.86
CA GLU A 280 -14.02 22.82 5.93
C GLU A 280 -13.05 22.82 4.73
N ASP A 281 -11.76 22.61 4.98
CA ASP A 281 -10.75 22.46 3.93
C ASP A 281 -11.08 21.28 3.00
N ALA A 282 -11.36 20.10 3.57
CA ALA A 282 -11.71 18.91 2.78
C ALA A 282 -12.97 19.12 1.93
N VAL A 283 -14.00 19.79 2.46
CA VAL A 283 -15.20 20.14 1.68
C VAL A 283 -14.86 21.09 0.55
N GLY A 284 -14.04 22.12 0.80
CA GLY A 284 -13.58 23.04 -0.24
C GLY A 284 -12.81 22.34 -1.37
N LEU A 285 -11.94 21.37 -1.03
CA LEU A 285 -11.23 20.55 -2.01
C LEU A 285 -12.19 19.68 -2.84
N LEU A 286 -13.21 19.09 -2.21
CA LEU A 286 -14.23 18.30 -2.90
C LEU A 286 -15.10 19.16 -3.84
N ASP A 287 -15.43 20.39 -3.44
CA ASP A 287 -16.14 21.34 -4.30
C ASP A 287 -15.27 21.75 -5.51
N GLY A 288 -13.98 22.01 -5.29
CA GLY A 288 -13.03 22.26 -6.39
C GLY A 288 -12.90 21.06 -7.34
N LEU A 289 -12.97 19.82 -6.82
CA LEU A 289 -13.01 18.62 -7.64
C LEU A 289 -14.30 18.54 -8.46
N VAL A 290 -15.45 18.92 -7.91
CA VAL A 290 -16.72 18.99 -8.66
C VAL A 290 -16.58 19.93 -9.86
N ASP A 291 -16.02 21.12 -9.66
CA ASP A 291 -15.82 22.09 -10.74
C ASP A 291 -14.89 21.54 -11.83
N SER A 292 -13.81 20.85 -11.45
CA SER A 292 -12.91 20.18 -12.40
C SER A 292 -13.61 19.07 -13.18
N VAL A 293 -14.36 18.19 -12.51
CA VAL A 293 -15.07 17.07 -13.16
C VAL A 293 -16.18 17.55 -14.09
N LEU A 294 -16.92 18.59 -13.70
CA LEU A 294 -17.97 19.18 -14.53
C LEU A 294 -17.40 19.99 -15.71
N GLY A 295 -16.25 20.65 -15.52
CA GLY A 295 -15.55 21.40 -16.58
C GLY A 295 -14.77 20.53 -17.55
N ASN A 296 -14.18 19.43 -17.06
CA ASN A 296 -13.35 18.49 -17.82
C ASN A 296 -14.07 17.15 -17.99
N LEU A 297 -14.98 17.08 -18.97
CA LEU A 297 -15.60 15.82 -19.43
C LEU A 297 -14.60 14.85 -20.11
N SER A 298 -13.29 15.16 -20.13
CA SER A 298 -12.31 14.54 -21.01
C SER A 298 -11.44 13.45 -20.37
N GLU A 299 -11.38 13.33 -19.04
CA GLU A 299 -10.58 12.28 -18.37
C GLU A 299 -11.47 11.34 -17.53
N PRO A 300 -12.10 10.34 -18.18
CA PRO A 300 -12.89 9.34 -17.47
C PRO A 300 -11.96 8.44 -16.64
N ILE A 301 -12.34 8.16 -15.39
CA ILE A 301 -11.70 7.10 -14.59
C ILE A 301 -12.03 5.73 -15.19
N ASN A 302 -13.22 5.55 -15.73
CA ASN A 302 -13.58 4.29 -16.35
C ASN A 302 -12.93 4.18 -17.73
N PRO A 303 -12.47 2.99 -18.15
CA PRO A 303 -12.24 2.72 -19.56
C PRO A 303 -13.40 3.24 -20.39
N ALA A 304 -13.10 3.86 -21.54
CA ALA A 304 -14.10 3.98 -22.58
C ALA A 304 -14.59 2.56 -22.87
N THR A 305 -15.88 2.28 -22.65
CA THR A 305 -16.47 1.05 -23.12
C THR A 305 -16.19 1.01 -24.61
N ASP A 306 -15.34 0.09 -25.08
CA ASP A 306 -15.16 -0.11 -26.51
C ASP A 306 -16.56 -0.24 -27.10
N PRO A 307 -16.89 0.50 -28.17
CA PRO A 307 -18.22 0.43 -28.75
C PRO A 307 -18.52 -1.04 -29.01
N VAL A 308 -19.55 -1.56 -28.33
CA VAL A 308 -20.03 -2.92 -28.55
C VAL A 308 -20.31 -2.98 -30.04
N LEU A 309 -19.48 -3.70 -30.79
CA LEU A 309 -19.66 -3.88 -32.23
C LEU A 309 -21.12 -4.30 -32.42
N ALA A 310 -21.87 -3.52 -33.20
CA ALA A 310 -23.25 -3.86 -33.45
C ALA A 310 -23.28 -5.27 -34.07
N VAL A 311 -24.35 -6.03 -33.85
CA VAL A 311 -24.48 -7.38 -34.42
C VAL A 311 -24.18 -7.38 -35.93
N ALA A 312 -24.54 -6.30 -36.62
CA ALA A 312 -24.22 -6.08 -38.03
C ALA A 312 -22.71 -5.98 -38.34
N ASP A 313 -21.91 -5.37 -37.46
CA ASP A 313 -20.46 -5.25 -37.65
C ASP A 313 -19.75 -6.59 -37.37
N VAL A 314 -20.26 -7.36 -36.41
CA VAL A 314 -19.81 -8.74 -36.14
C VAL A 314 -20.14 -9.66 -37.32
N GLU A 315 -21.35 -9.56 -37.89
CA GLU A 315 -21.74 -10.28 -39.11
C GLU A 315 -20.85 -9.89 -40.30
N THR A 316 -20.51 -8.61 -40.43
CA THR A 316 -19.63 -8.13 -41.51
C THR A 316 -18.21 -8.65 -41.36
N LEU A 317 -17.68 -8.73 -40.14
CA LEU A 317 -16.37 -9.33 -39.85
C LEU A 317 -16.34 -10.84 -40.06
N LEU A 318 -17.40 -11.56 -39.66
CA LEU A 318 -17.55 -13.00 -39.92
C LEU A 318 -17.67 -13.29 -41.42
N THR A 319 -18.26 -12.38 -42.19
CA THR A 319 -18.37 -12.49 -43.65
C THR A 319 -17.06 -12.18 -44.37
N ARG A 320 -16.22 -11.31 -43.80
CA ARG A 320 -14.89 -10.95 -44.34
C ARG A 320 -13.78 -11.90 -43.91
N THR A 321 -14.00 -12.69 -42.86
CA THR A 321 -13.07 -13.75 -42.46
C THR A 321 -13.16 -14.86 -43.51
N PRO A 322 -12.10 -15.15 -44.29
CA PRO A 322 -12.17 -16.19 -45.30
C PRO A 322 -12.43 -17.53 -44.62
N LYS A 323 -13.53 -18.19 -44.98
CA LYS A 323 -13.76 -19.60 -44.62
C LYS A 323 -12.59 -20.39 -45.18
N THR A 324 -11.77 -20.95 -44.30
CA THR A 324 -10.75 -21.94 -44.69
C THR A 324 -11.49 -23.11 -45.34
N VAL A 325 -11.41 -23.19 -46.66
CA VAL A 325 -11.81 -24.40 -47.38
C VAL A 325 -10.82 -25.47 -46.95
N PRO A 326 -11.27 -26.68 -46.53
CA PRO A 326 -10.34 -27.75 -46.22
C PRO A 326 -9.51 -28.00 -47.48
N SER A 327 -8.21 -27.73 -47.37
CA SER A 327 -7.24 -28.07 -48.39
C SER A 327 -7.17 -29.59 -48.43
N ASP A 328 -7.50 -30.18 -49.57
CA ASP A 328 -7.27 -31.61 -49.87
C ASP A 328 -5.77 -31.86 -50.14
N ALA A 329 -4.93 -31.29 -49.28
CA ALA A 329 -3.50 -31.49 -49.26
C ALA A 329 -3.23 -32.49 -48.14
N GLN A 330 -2.72 -33.65 -48.52
CA GLN A 330 -2.06 -34.60 -47.63
C GLN A 330 -0.95 -33.88 -46.86
N ILE A 331 -1.28 -33.41 -45.66
CA ILE A 331 -0.28 -33.07 -44.66
C ILE A 331 -0.05 -34.39 -43.92
N GLY A 332 1.00 -35.09 -44.31
CA GLY A 332 1.50 -36.24 -43.57
C GLY A 332 1.84 -35.79 -42.16
N MET A 333 0.99 -36.15 -41.20
CA MET A 333 1.41 -36.24 -39.81
C MET A 333 2.33 -37.44 -39.71
N GLU A 334 3.64 -37.21 -39.76
CA GLU A 334 4.60 -38.14 -39.17
C GLU A 334 4.35 -38.12 -37.66
N THR A 335 3.50 -39.03 -37.24
CA THR A 335 3.43 -39.47 -35.85
C THR A 335 4.55 -40.48 -35.70
N ASP A 336 5.62 -40.10 -34.99
CA ASP A 336 6.60 -41.05 -34.48
C ASP A 336 5.84 -42.01 -33.56
N THR A 337 5.43 -43.13 -34.15
CA THR A 337 4.92 -44.29 -33.43
C THR A 337 6.13 -44.91 -32.77
N TYR A 338 6.18 -44.81 -31.44
CA TYR A 338 7.08 -45.61 -30.61
C TYR A 338 6.76 -47.09 -30.87
N ASP A 339 7.70 -47.77 -31.53
CA ASP A 339 7.68 -49.21 -31.77
C ASP A 339 8.02 -49.90 -30.45
N PHE A 340 7.07 -50.65 -29.91
CA PHE A 340 7.15 -51.28 -28.59
C PHE A 340 7.22 -52.79 -28.75
N ASP A 341 8.11 -53.28 -29.60
CA ASP A 341 8.40 -54.71 -29.76
C ASP A 341 9.87 -54.92 -30.11
N GLU A 342 10.76 -54.71 -29.13
CA GLU A 342 12.08 -55.38 -29.09
C GLU A 342 12.69 -55.26 -27.67
N GLU A 343 12.25 -56.10 -26.73
CA GLU A 343 13.05 -56.43 -25.54
C GLU A 343 13.16 -57.96 -25.39
N GLU A 344 14.35 -58.47 -25.72
CA GLU A 344 14.83 -59.80 -25.35
C GLU A 344 14.96 -59.94 -23.82
N PRO A 345 14.78 -61.15 -23.27
CA PRO A 345 14.46 -61.35 -21.85
C PRO A 345 15.69 -61.41 -20.96
N VAL A 346 15.67 -60.68 -19.84
CA VAL A 346 16.58 -60.94 -18.70
C VAL A 346 15.80 -61.61 -17.58
N ARG A 347 16.31 -62.78 -17.19
CA ARG A 347 15.72 -63.77 -16.28
C ARG A 347 15.51 -63.25 -14.84
N GLU A 348 14.47 -63.83 -14.22
CA GLU A 348 14.12 -63.78 -12.79
C GLU A 348 15.28 -64.15 -11.85
N GLU A 349 15.35 -63.46 -10.69
CA GLU A 349 15.46 -64.15 -9.40
C GLU A 349 14.59 -63.45 -8.34
N THR A 350 13.77 -64.27 -7.69
CA THR A 350 12.76 -63.95 -6.68
C THR A 350 13.35 -63.84 -5.27
N GLY A 351 12.86 -62.88 -4.47
CA GLY A 351 13.02 -62.85 -3.00
C GLY A 351 11.71 -62.42 -2.31
N PRO A 352 11.35 -62.98 -1.15
CA PRO A 352 9.96 -63.08 -0.71
C PRO A 352 9.43 -61.87 0.07
N VAL A 353 8.11 -61.66 -0.05
CA VAL A 353 7.26 -60.76 0.74
C VAL A 353 6.91 -61.39 2.09
N PRO A 354 6.88 -60.65 3.21
CA PRO A 354 6.13 -61.03 4.39
C PRO A 354 4.77 -60.30 4.44
N THR A 355 3.71 -61.09 4.58
CA THR A 355 2.32 -60.72 4.86
C THR A 355 2.02 -60.71 6.37
N LEU A 356 0.82 -60.22 6.72
CA LEU A 356 0.00 -60.40 7.96
C LEU A 356 0.07 -59.22 8.95
N SER A 357 -1.01 -58.64 9.50
CA SER A 357 -2.44 -58.99 9.59
C SER A 357 -3.29 -57.76 10.02
N ASP A 358 -4.60 -57.81 9.74
CA ASP A 358 -5.68 -57.02 10.38
C ASP A 358 -5.79 -57.27 11.91
N PRO A 359 -6.60 -56.46 12.64
CA PRO A 359 -7.94 -56.99 12.98
C PRO A 359 -9.10 -55.97 13.01
N GLU A 360 -10.30 -56.56 12.89
CA GLU A 360 -11.66 -56.00 13.01
C GLU A 360 -12.10 -55.53 14.41
N SER A 361 -13.09 -54.64 14.37
CA SER A 361 -14.25 -54.36 15.26
C SER A 361 -14.57 -55.28 16.45
N ALA A 362 -15.03 -54.68 17.55
CA ALA A 362 -16.28 -55.03 18.26
C ALA A 362 -16.69 -53.96 19.31
N SER A 363 -17.96 -54.02 19.69
CA SER A 363 -18.90 -52.99 20.19
C SER A 363 -19.12 -52.92 21.72
N GLU A 364 -19.72 -51.78 22.13
CA GLU A 364 -20.73 -51.54 23.20
C GLU A 364 -20.57 -52.08 24.63
N THR A 365 -20.72 -51.20 25.65
CA THR A 365 -21.94 -51.13 26.51
C THR A 365 -21.91 -50.03 27.60
N ASP A 366 -23.00 -49.25 27.64
CA ASP A 366 -23.85 -48.74 28.76
C ASP A 366 -23.35 -48.21 30.13
N GLY A 367 -23.93 -47.05 30.48
CA GLY A 367 -24.53 -46.68 31.79
C GLY A 367 -23.70 -45.78 32.71
N ASP A 368 -24.21 -44.81 33.48
CA ASP A 368 -25.51 -44.15 33.68
C ASP A 368 -25.30 -43.02 34.72
N ALA A 369 -26.13 -41.98 34.63
CA ALA A 369 -26.60 -41.00 35.63
C ALA A 369 -25.66 -40.18 36.54
N GLY A 370 -25.93 -38.86 36.57
CA GLY A 370 -25.63 -37.96 37.68
C GLY A 370 -25.88 -36.47 37.34
N ALA A 371 -27.11 -36.01 37.56
CA ALA A 371 -27.58 -34.64 37.37
C ALA A 371 -27.27 -33.70 38.56
N GLU A 372 -27.14 -32.39 38.30
CA GLU A 372 -27.53 -31.23 39.15
C GLU A 372 -27.14 -29.94 38.38
N THR A 373 -28.04 -29.23 37.68
CA THR A 373 -28.86 -28.08 38.15
C THR A 373 -28.14 -27.12 39.11
N ASP A 374 -27.80 -25.92 38.63
CA ASP A 374 -28.30 -24.68 39.25
C ASP A 374 -28.24 -23.49 38.26
N ALA A 375 -29.24 -22.63 38.37
CA ALA A 375 -29.49 -21.45 37.56
C ALA A 375 -29.08 -20.16 38.34
N PRO A 376 -29.39 -18.93 37.86
CA PRO A 376 -28.55 -17.76 38.07
C PRO A 376 -28.83 -16.97 39.36
N VAL A 377 -27.86 -16.15 39.79
CA VAL A 377 -28.05 -15.15 40.84
C VAL A 377 -27.62 -13.75 40.36
N ARG A 378 -28.63 -12.87 40.19
CA ARG A 378 -28.58 -11.42 40.55
C ARG A 378 -29.28 -11.28 41.90
N PRO A 379 -28.89 -10.32 42.75
CA PRO A 379 -29.71 -9.10 42.96
C PRO A 379 -28.85 -7.82 43.15
N GLU A 380 -29.30 -6.66 42.65
CA GLU A 380 -29.87 -5.48 43.36
C GLU A 380 -28.81 -4.38 43.54
N ASP A 381 -28.94 -3.26 42.82
CA ASP A 381 -29.56 -2.00 43.26
C ASP A 381 -28.67 -1.20 44.23
N GLU A 382 -27.89 -0.26 43.69
CA GLU A 382 -27.32 0.84 44.45
C GLU A 382 -27.47 2.16 43.66
N GLU A 383 -28.63 2.77 43.89
CA GLU A 383 -28.85 4.18 44.21
C GLU A 383 -27.94 5.25 43.54
N THR A 384 -28.59 5.96 42.64
CA THR A 384 -28.30 7.32 42.16
C THR A 384 -27.80 8.26 43.26
N ARG A 385 -26.63 8.87 43.07
CA ARG A 385 -26.29 10.15 43.72
C ARG A 385 -25.94 11.21 42.70
N GLU A 386 -26.89 12.12 42.57
CA GLU A 386 -26.86 13.42 41.91
C GLU A 386 -25.78 14.31 42.57
N ILE A 387 -24.83 14.79 41.77
CA ILE A 387 -23.86 15.81 42.19
C ILE A 387 -24.43 17.16 41.74
N THR A 388 -25.02 17.89 42.69
CA THR A 388 -25.32 19.33 42.52
C THR A 388 -24.06 20.17 42.83
N PRO A 389 -23.89 21.32 42.14
CA PRO A 389 -22.68 22.12 42.24
C PRO A 389 -22.69 23.01 43.50
N VAL A 390 -21.57 23.04 44.22
CA VAL A 390 -21.33 24.04 45.26
C VAL A 390 -20.71 25.27 44.63
N ASP A 391 -21.54 26.30 44.53
CA ASP A 391 -21.18 27.69 44.33
C ASP A 391 -20.50 28.22 45.60
N SER A 392 -19.30 28.78 45.46
CA SER A 392 -18.62 29.56 46.52
C SER A 392 -17.53 30.42 45.90
N ASN A 393 -17.93 31.56 45.34
CA ASN A 393 -17.11 32.77 45.38
C ASN A 393 -17.21 33.36 46.81
N PRO A 394 -16.11 33.87 47.38
CA PRO A 394 -16.05 35.33 47.46
C PRO A 394 -14.67 35.92 47.17
N ASP A 395 -14.74 37.14 46.63
CA ASP A 395 -13.72 38.17 46.55
C ASP A 395 -12.71 38.17 47.71
N THR A 396 -11.46 38.55 47.43
CA THR A 396 -10.86 39.85 47.88
C THR A 396 -9.34 39.88 47.64
N GLN A 397 -8.92 40.82 46.79
CA GLN A 397 -7.71 41.66 46.84
C GLN A 397 -6.44 41.13 47.55
N ARG A 398 -5.36 40.95 46.78
CA ARG A 398 -4.17 41.83 46.84
C ARG A 398 -3.18 41.55 45.71
#